data_AF-A0A848ZFU0-F1
#
_entry.id   AF-A0A848ZFU0-F1
#
_cell.length_a   1.000
_cell.length_b   1.000
_cell.length_c   1.000
_cell.angle_alpha   90.00
_cell.angle_beta   90.00
_cell.angle_gamma   90.00
#
_symmetry.space_group_name_H-M   'P 1'
#
loop_
_entity.id
_entity.type
_entity.pdbx_description
1 polymer ?
#
loop_
_entity_poly.entity_id
_entity_poly.type
_entity_poly.pdbx_seq_one_letter_code
_entity_poly.pdbx_strand_id
1 'polypeptide(L)'
;MPLINDEEIFARVHKFKLFRKEGNIFIDLYEAMLGKPAHKFIAVPNLDLQEADKEYFGVGDTKSEALKDCLKKIKDVPINAVVHLDTSEKPITNSEPSLDSDEEFESSQSSWTPFKRKR
;
A
#
# COMPACT_ATOMS: atom_id res chain seq x y z
N MET A 1 23.26 29.91 2.61
CA MET A 1 23.37 28.47 2.26
C MET A 1 22.00 28.00 1.82
N PRO A 2 21.88 27.28 0.68
CA PRO A 2 20.61 26.69 0.27
C PRO A 2 20.20 25.58 1.25
N LEU A 3 18.90 25.48 1.54
CA LEU A 3 18.32 24.49 2.47
C LEU A 3 18.12 23.12 1.81
N ILE A 4 17.96 23.08 0.49
CA ILE A 4 17.80 21.88 -0.36
C ILE A 4 18.52 22.11 -1.70
N ASN A 5 18.78 21.05 -2.47
CA ASN A 5 19.38 21.12 -3.80
C ASN A 5 18.40 21.67 -4.85
N ASP A 6 18.92 22.14 -5.99
CA ASP A 6 18.11 22.76 -7.07
C ASP A 6 17.11 21.80 -7.74
N GLU A 7 17.38 20.49 -7.68
CA GLU A 7 16.54 19.42 -8.24
C GLU A 7 15.57 18.82 -7.20
N GLU A 8 15.68 19.24 -5.93
CA GLU A 8 14.86 18.72 -4.85
C GLU A 8 13.58 19.53 -4.67
N ILE A 9 12.52 18.85 -4.25
CA ILE A 9 11.25 19.47 -3.88
C ILE A 9 10.94 19.06 -2.45
N PHE A 10 10.79 20.05 -1.57
CA PHE A 10 10.32 19.83 -0.21
C PHE A 10 8.83 20.18 -0.15
N ALA A 11 7.99 19.20 0.17
CA ALA A 11 6.54 19.35 0.18
C ALA A 11 5.93 19.01 1.55
N ARG A 12 4.86 19.72 1.91
CA ARG A 12 3.96 19.36 3.00
C ARG A 12 2.95 18.34 2.47
N VAL A 13 2.77 17.23 3.16
CA VAL A 13 1.83 16.18 2.77
C VAL A 13 0.57 16.25 3.63
N HIS A 14 -0.60 16.25 2.99
CA HIS A 14 -1.89 16.09 3.66
C HIS A 14 -2.48 14.74 3.26
N LYS A 15 -2.66 13.83 4.23
CA LYS A 15 -3.23 12.50 3.98
C LYS A 15 -4.74 12.53 4.14
N PHE A 16 -5.45 12.10 3.11
CA PHE A 16 -6.91 11.93 3.09
C PHE A 16 -7.26 10.46 2.98
N LYS A 17 -8.44 10.08 3.46
CA LYS A 17 -8.97 8.72 3.35
C LYS A 17 -10.30 8.73 2.63
N LEU A 18 -10.40 7.95 1.56
CA LEU A 18 -11.61 7.72 0.79
C LEU A 18 -12.16 6.33 1.13
N PHE A 19 -13.40 6.28 1.59
CA PHE A 19 -14.10 5.04 1.88
C PHE A 19 -14.89 4.58 0.66
N ARG A 20 -14.66 3.35 0.19
CA ARG A 20 -15.45 2.68 -0.85
C ARG A 20 -15.98 1.36 -0.33
N LYS A 21 -16.96 0.79 -1.05
CA LYS A 21 -17.50 -0.54 -0.72
C LYS A 21 -16.43 -1.64 -0.80
N GLU A 22 -15.49 -1.49 -1.74
CA GLU A 22 -14.41 -2.45 -2.01
C GLU A 22 -13.19 -2.29 -1.09
N GLY A 23 -13.09 -1.17 -0.37
CA GLY A 23 -11.92 -0.88 0.46
C GLY A 23 -11.68 0.61 0.67
N ASN A 24 -10.57 0.91 1.35
CA ASN A 24 -10.15 2.28 1.62
C ASN A 24 -8.99 2.67 0.71
N ILE A 25 -9.03 3.90 0.17
CA ILE A 25 -7.94 4.49 -0.59
C ILE A 25 -7.41 5.67 0.21
N PHE A 26 -6.09 5.78 0.36
CA PHE A 26 -5.49 7.00 0.87
C PHE A 26 -5.17 7.94 -0.30
N ILE A 27 -5.25 9.24 -0.08
CA ILE A 27 -4.84 10.23 -1.07
C ILE A 27 -3.87 11.16 -0.37
N ASP A 28 -2.64 11.16 -0.82
CA ASP A 28 -1.59 12.05 -0.33
C ASP A 28 -1.57 13.30 -1.22
N LEU A 29 -1.88 14.45 -0.62
CA LEU A 29 -1.82 15.74 -1.29
C LEU A 29 -0.50 16.44 -0.94
N TYR A 30 0.39 16.53 -1.91
CA TYR A 30 1.63 17.26 -1.82
C TYR A 30 1.39 18.74 -2.09
N GLU A 31 1.82 19.58 -1.14
CA GLU A 31 1.86 21.03 -1.24
C GLU A 31 3.33 21.46 -1.22
N ALA A 32 3.86 21.90 -2.35
CA ALA A 32 5.27 22.28 -2.44
C ALA A 32 5.57 23.53 -1.59
N MET A 33 6.58 23.42 -0.72
CA MET A 33 7.06 24.48 0.17
C MET A 33 8.37 25.10 -0.35
N LEU A 34 9.28 24.26 -0.88
CA LEU A 34 10.55 24.67 -1.49
C LEU A 34 10.79 23.83 -2.76
N GLY A 35 11.60 24.38 -3.68
CA GLY A 35 11.89 23.77 -4.98
C GLY A 35 11.04 24.37 -6.11
N LYS A 36 11.18 23.82 -7.32
CA LYS A 36 10.47 24.29 -8.54
C LYS A 36 9.63 23.15 -9.16
N PRO A 37 8.50 22.77 -8.54
CA PRO A 37 7.63 21.76 -9.11
C PRO A 37 6.89 22.30 -10.35
N ALA A 38 6.43 21.41 -11.22
CA ALA A 38 5.56 21.77 -12.35
C ALA A 38 4.17 22.27 -11.88
N HIS A 39 3.68 21.75 -10.75
CA HIS A 39 2.41 22.13 -10.15
C HIS A 39 2.55 22.35 -8.64
N LYS A 40 1.80 23.31 -8.09
CA LYS A 40 1.87 23.64 -6.65
C LYS A 40 1.26 22.56 -5.77
N PHE A 41 0.16 21.96 -6.24
CA PHE A 41 -0.54 20.89 -5.55
C PHE A 41 -0.64 19.65 -6.44
N ILE A 42 -0.29 18.49 -5.87
CA ILE A 42 -0.39 17.19 -6.52
C ILE A 42 -1.09 16.24 -5.57
N ALA A 43 -2.22 15.66 -5.97
CA ALA A 43 -2.97 14.66 -5.23
C ALA A 43 -2.68 13.28 -5.81
N VAL A 44 -2.06 12.41 -5.02
CA VAL A 44 -1.67 11.06 -5.43
C VAL A 44 -2.52 10.05 -4.67
N PRO A 45 -3.33 9.24 -5.36
CA PRO A 45 -3.93 8.07 -4.73
C PRO A 45 -2.80 7.11 -4.33
N ASN A 46 -2.81 6.69 -3.07
CA ASN A 46 -1.81 5.79 -2.49
C ASN A 46 -2.53 4.76 -1.61
N LEU A 47 -1.90 3.60 -1.42
CA LEU A 47 -2.40 2.54 -0.53
C LEU A 47 -1.23 2.06 0.33
N ASP A 48 -0.79 2.93 1.24
CA ASP A 48 0.26 2.77 2.28
C ASP A 48 1.66 2.22 1.87
N LEU A 49 1.79 1.51 0.75
CA LEU A 49 3.00 0.82 0.28
C LEU A 49 3.34 1.16 -1.18
N GLN A 50 2.38 1.58 -2.00
CA GLN A 50 2.61 1.84 -3.43
C GLN A 50 1.78 3.03 -3.97
N GLU A 51 2.46 3.95 -4.65
CA GLU A 51 1.85 5.06 -5.37
C GLU A 51 1.08 4.54 -6.60
N ALA A 52 -0.09 5.13 -6.87
CA ALA A 52 -0.83 4.88 -8.09
C ALA A 52 -0.06 5.33 -9.34
N ASP A 53 -0.47 4.87 -10.52
CA ASP A 53 0.07 5.39 -11.77
C ASP A 53 -0.19 6.89 -11.93
N LYS A 54 0.73 7.58 -12.63
CA LYS A 54 0.66 9.04 -12.88
C LYS A 54 -0.65 9.48 -13.55
N GLU A 55 -1.33 8.56 -14.23
CA GLU A 55 -2.62 8.79 -14.87
C GLU A 55 -3.73 9.15 -13.87
N TYR A 56 -3.61 8.66 -12.63
CA TYR A 56 -4.55 8.93 -11.54
C TYR A 56 -4.16 10.14 -10.68
N PHE A 57 -3.02 10.78 -10.96
CA PHE A 57 -2.57 11.94 -10.21
C PHE A 57 -3.46 13.13 -10.51
N GLY A 58 -3.98 13.77 -9.48
CA GLY A 58 -4.64 15.06 -9.58
C GLY A 58 -3.63 16.19 -9.52
N VAL A 59 -3.75 17.19 -10.40
CA VAL A 59 -2.89 18.38 -10.37
C VAL A 59 -3.73 19.64 -10.26
N GLY A 60 -3.19 20.68 -9.62
CA GLY A 60 -3.87 21.96 -9.52
C GLY A 60 -3.04 23.06 -8.88
N ASP A 61 -3.51 24.30 -9.01
CA ASP A 61 -2.91 25.47 -8.39
C ASP A 61 -3.45 25.69 -6.97
N THR A 62 -4.55 25.01 -6.63
CA THR A 62 -5.14 24.96 -5.29
C THR A 62 -5.32 23.52 -4.79
N LYS A 63 -5.41 23.37 -3.46
CA LYS A 63 -5.74 22.08 -2.79
C LYS A 63 -7.03 21.47 -3.35
N SER A 64 -8.06 22.31 -3.55
CA SER A 64 -9.38 21.85 -3.99
C SER A 64 -9.34 21.34 -5.42
N GLU A 65 -8.61 22.01 -6.32
CA GLU A 65 -8.48 21.60 -7.72
C GLU A 65 -7.76 20.26 -7.85
N ALA A 66 -6.60 20.12 -7.22
CA ALA A 66 -5.84 18.88 -7.27
C ALA A 66 -6.64 17.69 -6.71
N LEU A 67 -7.33 17.87 -5.58
CA LEU A 67 -8.21 16.84 -5.02
C LEU A 67 -9.40 16.52 -5.94
N LYS A 68 -10.06 17.53 -6.50
CA LYS A 68 -11.18 17.32 -7.43
C LYS A 68 -10.73 16.57 -8.69
N ASP A 69 -9.55 16.90 -9.22
CA ASP A 69 -8.98 16.25 -10.40
C ASP A 69 -8.65 14.79 -10.10
N CYS A 70 -7.95 14.51 -9.00
CA CYS A 70 -7.67 13.14 -8.54
C CYS A 70 -8.96 12.34 -8.34
N LEU A 71 -9.92 12.87 -7.57
CA LEU A 71 -11.19 12.19 -7.28
C LEU A 71 -12.00 11.90 -8.55
N LYS A 72 -11.98 12.79 -9.55
CA LYS A 72 -12.63 12.55 -10.85
C LYS A 72 -11.98 11.39 -11.59
N LYS A 73 -10.64 11.34 -11.62
CA LYS A 73 -9.86 10.29 -12.31
C LYS A 73 -10.10 8.91 -11.72
N ILE A 74 -10.24 8.80 -10.40
CA ILE A 74 -10.43 7.50 -9.73
C ILE A 74 -11.90 7.12 -9.51
N LYS A 75 -12.86 8.02 -9.75
CA LYS A 75 -14.27 7.89 -9.31
C LYS A 75 -14.91 6.54 -9.67
N ASP A 76 -14.74 6.11 -10.91
CA ASP A 76 -15.38 4.92 -11.48
C ASP A 76 -14.36 3.81 -11.77
N VAL A 77 -13.16 3.90 -11.18
CA VAL A 77 -12.05 2.94 -11.33
C VAL A 77 -12.03 2.01 -10.12
N PRO A 78 -12.02 0.68 -10.28
CA PRO A 78 -11.96 -0.25 -9.15
C PRO A 78 -10.66 -0.10 -8.37
N ILE A 79 -10.69 -0.37 -7.06
CA ILE A 79 -9.54 -0.10 -6.18
C ILE A 79 -8.24 -0.81 -6.65
N ASN A 80 -8.37 -2.05 -7.14
CA ASN A 80 -7.26 -2.87 -7.64
C ASN A 80 -6.61 -2.34 -8.91
N ALA A 81 -7.29 -1.46 -9.66
CA ALA A 81 -6.76 -0.83 -10.87
C ALA A 81 -6.12 0.53 -10.60
N VAL A 82 -6.50 1.20 -9.50
CA VAL A 82 -5.87 2.44 -9.05
C VAL A 82 -4.57 2.14 -8.32
N VAL A 83 -4.57 1.10 -7.49
CA VAL A 83 -3.39 0.71 -6.72
C VAL A 83 -3.16 -0.78 -6.85
N HIS A 84 -1.93 -1.16 -7.18
CA HIS A 84 -1.52 -2.54 -7.24
C HIS A 84 -1.53 -3.13 -5.83
N LEU A 85 -2.63 -3.80 -5.49
CA LEU A 85 -2.66 -4.68 -4.35
C LEU A 85 -1.87 -5.92 -4.75
N ASP A 86 -0.60 -6.00 -4.35
CA ASP A 86 0.14 -7.25 -4.38
C ASP A 86 -0.66 -8.27 -3.57
N THR A 87 -1.47 -9.05 -4.27
CA THR A 87 -2.22 -10.15 -3.68
C THR A 87 -1.23 -11.30 -3.54
N SER A 88 -0.27 -11.16 -2.63
CA SER A 88 0.61 -12.26 -2.24
C SER A 88 -0.14 -13.20 -1.28
N GLU A 89 -1.30 -13.69 -1.70
CA GLU A 89 -1.85 -14.94 -1.19
C GLU A 89 -1.59 -15.99 -2.27
N LYS A 90 -0.40 -16.60 -2.22
CA LYS A 90 -0.19 -17.86 -2.94
C LYS A 90 -1.28 -18.83 -2.44
N PRO A 91 -2.04 -19.51 -3.32
CA PRO A 91 -2.90 -20.59 -2.88
C PRO A 91 -2.02 -21.59 -2.14
N ILE A 92 -2.33 -21.85 -0.88
CA ILE A 92 -1.80 -23.02 -0.19
C ILE A 92 -2.43 -24.21 -0.92
N THR A 93 -1.72 -24.72 -1.92
CA THR A 93 -2.02 -26.02 -2.51
C THR A 93 -1.76 -27.03 -1.41
N ASN A 94 -2.82 -27.48 -0.75
CA ASN A 94 -2.79 -28.70 0.05
C ASN A 94 -2.51 -29.86 -0.89
N SER A 95 -1.24 -30.11 -1.21
CA SER A 95 -0.81 -31.42 -1.69
C SER A 95 -0.80 -32.33 -0.47
N GLU A 96 -1.88 -33.10 -0.31
CA GLU A 96 -1.87 -34.31 0.51
C GLU A 96 -0.66 -35.16 0.10
N PRO A 97 0.25 -35.54 1.01
CA PRO A 97 1.14 -36.63 0.74
C PRO A 97 0.36 -37.93 0.94
N SER A 98 0.11 -38.61 -0.18
CA SER A 98 -0.31 -40.00 -0.23
C SER A 98 0.62 -40.88 0.60
N LEU A 99 0.03 -41.67 1.49
CA LEU A 99 0.62 -42.82 2.16
C LEU A 99 1.20 -43.79 1.12
N ASP A 100 2.49 -44.13 1.22
CA ASP A 100 2.89 -45.54 1.30
C ASP A 100 4.36 -45.74 1.72
N SER A 101 4.54 -46.79 2.55
CA SER A 101 5.74 -47.59 2.83
C SER A 101 6.94 -47.01 3.59
N ASP A 102 6.96 -47.37 4.88
CA ASP A 102 8.03 -48.08 5.62
C ASP A 102 9.50 -47.63 5.47
N GLU A 103 10.02 -47.00 6.53
CA GLU A 103 11.36 -47.32 7.04
C GLU A 103 11.45 -47.03 8.55
N GLU A 104 11.71 -48.10 9.32
CA GLU A 104 12.03 -48.06 10.74
C GLU A 104 13.36 -47.30 10.96
N PHE A 105 13.36 -46.30 11.86
CA PHE A 105 14.58 -45.98 12.59
C PHE A 105 14.28 -45.55 14.03
N GLU A 106 14.90 -46.30 14.94
CA GLU A 106 14.72 -46.29 16.38
C GLU A 106 15.21 -45.00 17.06
N SER A 107 14.59 -44.74 18.22
CA SER A 107 15.25 -44.23 19.43
C SER A 107 15.79 -42.79 19.40
N SER A 108 15.04 -41.87 20.02
CA SER A 108 15.42 -41.36 21.35
C SER A 108 14.33 -40.49 21.96
N GLN A 109 13.91 -40.87 23.15
CA GLN A 109 12.97 -40.15 24.00
C GLN A 109 13.57 -38.80 24.43
N SER A 110 12.87 -37.70 24.16
CA SER A 110 13.05 -36.47 24.92
C SER A 110 11.69 -35.92 25.33
N SER A 111 11.37 -36.14 26.60
CA SER A 111 10.17 -35.71 27.32
C SER A 111 10.04 -34.20 27.37
N TRP A 112 9.00 -33.63 26.76
CA TRP A 112 8.50 -32.29 27.08
C TRP A 112 6.99 -32.34 27.26
N THR A 113 6.53 -32.05 28.48
CA THR A 113 5.11 -31.99 28.85
C THR A 113 4.53 -30.60 28.57
N PRO A 114 3.23 -30.49 28.26
CA PRO A 114 2.61 -29.20 27.94
C PRO A 114 2.23 -28.44 29.21
N PHE A 115 2.69 -27.19 29.31
CA PHE A 115 2.29 -26.26 30.35
C PHE A 115 0.85 -25.79 30.11
N LYS A 116 -0.09 -26.30 30.93
CA LYS A 116 -1.49 -25.84 30.97
C LYS A 116 -1.55 -24.39 31.45
N ARG A 117 -2.01 -23.46 30.61
CA ARG A 117 -2.53 -22.16 31.06
C ARG A 117 -3.93 -22.36 31.68
N LYS A 118 -4.03 -22.10 32.99
CA LYS A 118 -5.22 -21.67 33.75
C LYS A 118 -4.80 -20.32 34.33
N ARG A 119 -5.54 -19.21 34.28
CA ARG A 119 -6.96 -18.90 34.08
C ARG A 119 -7.07 -17.63 33.24
#